data_AF-A0A0B7FRJ0-F1
#
_entry.id   AF-A0A0B7FRJ0-F1
#
_cell.length_a   1.000
_cell.length_b   1.000
_cell.length_c   1.000
_cell.angle_alpha   90.00
_cell.angle_beta   90.00
_cell.angle_gamma   90.00
#
_symmetry.space_group_name_H-M   'P 1'
#
loop_
_entity.id
_entity.type
_entity.pdbx_description
1 polymer ?
#
loop_
_entity_poly.entity_id
_entity_poly.type
_entity_poly.pdbx_seq_one_letter_code
_entity_poly.pdbx_strand_id
1 'polypeptide(L)'
;MVMNHNSEKRLLAALEQLCAVATGKPPVAVDTDKDMDPPNLDLDEIKQRHLPAGVTTPSQTTKAISRFLSDVRARADQSNREEFVQRKHPGKGSARTDAIKLNRDVQMKYDVVKNEDGPLGKTMKSGEIPKLPVGAGDRSSGVNERFQAVETHLGLRYVPAPPADYMLRVKHIEDHIIRLEKEYPPWAALHFNQPNRGWPPPPRDSLVVIPPHLTSSTPFPPPSGPDTKGKHRAGKESSLLRAALDKLEVQKALDGQL
;
A
#
# COMPACT_ATOMS: atom_id res chain seq x y z
N MET A 1 33.94 -49.70 9.92
CA MET A 1 33.61 -48.26 9.90
C MET A 1 34.18 -47.71 8.61
N VAL A 2 33.36 -47.60 7.55
CA VAL A 2 33.82 -47.21 6.21
C VAL A 2 33.70 -45.69 6.11
N MET A 3 34.83 -44.99 5.97
CA MET A 3 34.81 -43.54 5.77
C MET A 3 34.38 -43.19 4.35
N ASN A 4 33.70 -42.05 4.21
CA ASN A 4 33.20 -41.55 2.93
C ASN A 4 34.40 -41.21 2.02
N HIS A 5 34.33 -41.61 0.75
CA HIS A 5 35.40 -41.39 -0.23
C HIS A 5 35.78 -39.90 -0.39
N ASN A 6 34.83 -38.99 -0.13
CA ASN A 6 35.09 -37.56 -0.12
C ASN A 6 35.85 -37.06 1.12
N SER A 7 35.69 -37.71 2.27
CA SER A 7 36.48 -37.38 3.48
C SER A 7 37.92 -37.86 3.37
N GLU A 8 38.15 -39.02 2.74
CA GLU A 8 39.51 -39.55 2.51
C GLU A 8 40.32 -38.63 1.59
N LYS A 9 39.72 -38.16 0.49
CA LYS A 9 40.37 -37.21 -0.44
C LYS A 9 40.73 -35.88 0.22
N ARG A 10 39.86 -35.39 1.11
CA ARG A 10 40.11 -34.14 1.85
C ARG A 10 41.22 -34.31 2.90
N LEU A 11 41.26 -35.45 3.58
CA LEU A 11 42.32 -35.75 4.54
C LEU A 11 43.68 -35.87 3.85
N LEU A 12 43.75 -36.53 2.69
CA LEU A 12 44.99 -36.65 1.91
C LEU A 12 45.49 -35.29 1.43
N ALA A 13 44.60 -34.44 0.89
CA ALA A 13 44.98 -33.09 0.45
C ALA A 13 45.46 -32.20 1.63
N ALA A 14 44.84 -32.33 2.81
CA ALA A 14 45.25 -31.59 4.00
C ALA A 14 46.62 -32.06 4.54
N LEU A 15 46.89 -33.37 4.50
CA LEU A 15 48.18 -33.95 4.88
C LEU A 15 49.30 -33.52 3.92
N GLU A 16 49.01 -33.45 2.62
CA GLU A 16 49.96 -33.02 1.61
C GLU A 16 50.33 -31.53 1.76
N GLN A 17 49.34 -30.68 2.07
CA GLN A 17 49.58 -29.27 2.42
C GLN A 17 50.41 -29.11 3.70
N LEU A 18 50.14 -29.94 4.72
CA LEU A 18 50.89 -29.89 5.98
C LEU A 18 52.36 -30.32 5.78
N CYS A 19 52.60 -31.35 4.98
CA CYS A 19 53.95 -31.81 4.63
C CYS A 19 54.73 -30.77 3.79
N ALA A 20 54.06 -30.07 2.88
CA ALA A 20 54.66 -28.99 2.10
C ALA A 20 55.11 -27.81 3.00
N VAL A 21 54.31 -27.46 4.01
CA VAL A 21 54.67 -26.42 4.98
C VAL A 21 55.77 -26.88 5.94
N ALA A 22 55.72 -28.13 6.40
CA ALA A 22 56.69 -28.66 7.38
C ALA A 22 58.09 -28.90 6.79
N THR A 23 58.20 -29.17 5.48
CA THR A 23 59.49 -29.44 4.82
C THR A 23 60.15 -28.21 4.19
N GLY A 24 59.50 -27.03 4.25
CA GLY A 24 60.09 -25.76 3.82
C GLY A 24 60.60 -25.75 2.37
N LYS A 25 60.03 -26.59 1.50
CA LYS A 25 60.49 -26.71 0.10
C LYS A 25 59.62 -25.83 -0.80
N PRO A 26 60.16 -24.74 -1.39
CA PRO A 26 59.41 -23.96 -2.35
C PRO A 26 59.16 -24.78 -3.64
N PRO A 27 58.02 -24.57 -4.33
CA PRO A 27 57.79 -25.21 -5.61
C PRO A 27 58.82 -24.70 -6.62
N VAL A 28 59.54 -25.66 -7.22
CA VAL A 28 60.57 -25.47 -8.23
C VAL A 28 59.96 -24.76 -9.45
N ALA A 29 60.60 -23.67 -9.85
CA ALA A 29 60.34 -22.98 -11.11
C ALA A 29 60.58 -23.93 -12.29
N VAL A 30 59.59 -24.05 -13.17
CA VAL A 30 59.78 -24.58 -14.51
C VAL A 30 59.66 -23.39 -15.44
N ASP A 31 60.80 -22.97 -15.98
CA ASP A 31 60.90 -22.10 -17.14
C ASP A 31 60.29 -22.81 -18.35
N THR A 32 59.30 -22.16 -18.97
CA THR A 32 59.07 -22.30 -20.42
C THR A 32 58.60 -20.95 -20.94
N ASP A 33 59.52 -20.26 -21.62
CA ASP A 33 59.23 -19.23 -22.61
C ASP A 33 58.26 -19.77 -23.66
N LYS A 34 57.05 -19.21 -23.73
CA LYS A 34 56.25 -19.08 -24.96
C LYS A 34 55.38 -17.83 -24.86
N ASP A 35 55.56 -16.92 -25.83
CA ASP A 35 54.64 -15.84 -26.16
C ASP A 35 53.19 -16.33 -26.13
N MET A 36 52.28 -15.62 -25.44
CA MET A 36 50.83 -15.57 -25.69
C MET A 36 50.16 -14.64 -24.65
N ASP A 37 49.72 -13.48 -25.13
CA ASP A 37 48.76 -12.51 -24.59
C ASP A 37 48.87 -12.02 -23.12
N PRO A 38 48.78 -10.69 -22.88
CA PRO A 38 48.69 -10.19 -21.51
C PRO A 38 47.45 -10.80 -20.83
N PRO A 39 47.54 -11.23 -19.56
CA PRO A 39 46.36 -11.69 -18.84
C PRO A 39 45.35 -10.56 -18.86
N ASN A 40 44.19 -10.79 -19.48
CA ASN A 40 43.02 -9.91 -19.41
C ASN A 40 42.55 -9.87 -17.96
N LEU A 41 43.25 -9.09 -17.14
CA LEU A 41 42.91 -8.81 -15.76
C LEU A 41 41.58 -8.09 -15.77
N ASP A 42 40.57 -8.68 -15.14
CA ASP A 42 39.25 -8.06 -15.00
C ASP A 42 39.44 -6.67 -14.38
N LEU A 43 38.72 -5.66 -14.89
CA LEU A 43 38.90 -4.26 -14.50
C LEU A 43 38.75 -4.06 -12.98
N ASP A 44 38.02 -4.95 -12.33
CA ASP A 44 37.85 -4.98 -10.88
C ASP A 44 39.07 -5.47 -10.13
N GLU A 45 39.83 -6.42 -10.67
CA GLU A 45 41.08 -6.91 -10.10
C GLU A 45 42.17 -5.83 -10.17
N ILE A 46 42.19 -5.06 -11.26
CA ILE A 46 43.07 -3.90 -11.41
C ILE A 46 42.73 -2.84 -10.36
N LYS A 47 41.44 -2.49 -10.22
CA LYS A 47 40.98 -1.50 -9.23
C LYS A 47 41.25 -1.92 -7.79
N GLN A 48 41.17 -3.22 -7.48
CA GLN A 48 41.49 -3.75 -6.16
C GLN A 48 42.96 -3.56 -5.75
N ARG A 49 43.90 -3.66 -6.69
CA ARG A 49 45.34 -3.49 -6.38
C ARG A 49 45.69 -2.08 -5.91
N HIS A 50 44.89 -1.09 -6.28
CA HIS A 50 45.09 0.31 -5.91
C HIS A 50 44.31 0.72 -4.65
N LEU A 51 43.54 -0.19 -4.05
CA LEU A 51 42.79 0.06 -2.83
C LEU A 51 43.52 -0.53 -1.61
N PRO A 52 43.40 0.09 -0.42
CA PRO A 52 43.93 -0.48 0.80
C PRO A 52 43.28 -1.84 1.09
N ALA A 53 44.05 -2.75 1.70
CA ALA A 53 43.61 -4.11 2.00
C ALA A 53 42.31 -4.10 2.81
N GLY A 54 41.28 -4.79 2.29
CA GLY A 54 39.96 -4.92 2.93
C GLY A 54 38.87 -4.01 2.36
N VAL A 55 39.17 -3.10 1.43
CA VAL A 55 38.16 -2.24 0.79
C VAL A 55 37.65 -2.88 -0.50
N THR A 56 36.35 -3.20 -0.55
CA THR A 56 35.70 -3.72 -1.76
C THR A 56 35.43 -2.60 -2.76
N THR A 57 35.64 -2.86 -4.06
CA THR A 57 35.30 -1.88 -5.10
C THR A 57 33.78 -1.73 -5.24
N PRO A 58 33.26 -0.55 -5.65
CA PRO A 58 31.83 -0.36 -5.89
C PRO A 58 31.27 -1.26 -7.01
N SER A 59 32.14 -1.71 -7.92
CA SER A 59 31.78 -2.68 -8.95
C SER A 59 31.56 -4.08 -8.36
N GLN A 60 32.38 -4.50 -7.40
CA GLN A 60 32.22 -5.77 -6.70
C GLN A 60 30.97 -5.82 -5.83
N THR A 61 30.64 -4.72 -5.15
CA THR A 61 29.37 -4.63 -4.41
C THR A 61 28.18 -4.70 -5.35
N THR A 62 28.23 -4.02 -6.50
CA THR A 62 27.17 -4.08 -7.53
C THR A 62 27.04 -5.50 -8.12
N LYS A 63 28.17 -6.17 -8.42
CA LYS A 63 28.20 -7.58 -8.87
C LYS A 63 27.61 -8.51 -7.80
N ALA A 64 27.92 -8.29 -6.52
CA ALA A 64 27.37 -9.08 -5.41
C ALA A 64 25.85 -8.89 -5.25
N ILE A 65 25.36 -7.64 -5.30
CA ILE A 65 23.92 -7.33 -5.24
C ILE A 65 23.20 -7.95 -6.44
N SER A 66 23.79 -7.86 -7.63
CA SER A 66 23.19 -8.41 -8.85
C SER A 66 23.08 -9.93 -8.81
N ARG A 67 24.12 -10.62 -8.31
CA ARG A 67 24.10 -12.08 -8.05
C ARG A 67 23.02 -12.45 -7.03
N PHE A 68 22.92 -11.71 -5.94
CA PHE A 68 21.88 -11.95 -4.94
C PHE A 68 20.47 -11.80 -5.53
N LEU A 69 20.21 -10.74 -6.30
CA LEU A 69 18.92 -10.54 -6.96
C LEU A 69 18.61 -11.59 -8.01
N SER A 70 19.61 -12.04 -8.79
CA SER A 70 19.40 -13.15 -9.74
C SER A 70 19.06 -14.45 -9.02
N ASP A 71 19.69 -14.72 -7.88
CA ASP A 71 19.40 -15.93 -7.09
C ASP A 71 17.99 -15.88 -6.49
N VAL A 72 17.56 -14.72 -6.00
CA VAL A 72 16.18 -14.53 -5.50
C VAL A 72 15.17 -14.73 -6.63
N ARG A 73 15.40 -14.15 -7.81
CA ARG A 73 14.53 -14.34 -8.98
C ARG A 73 14.51 -15.79 -9.41
N ALA A 74 15.66 -16.45 -9.50
CA ALA A 74 15.74 -17.86 -9.87
C ALA A 74 14.97 -18.76 -8.90
N ARG A 75 15.02 -18.49 -7.59
CA ARG A 75 14.21 -19.22 -6.60
C ARG A 75 12.71 -18.99 -6.78
N ALA A 76 12.30 -17.75 -7.01
CA ALA A 76 10.89 -17.42 -7.24
C ALA A 76 10.39 -18.05 -8.54
N ASP A 77 11.17 -17.96 -9.62
CA ASP A 77 10.85 -18.57 -10.92
C ASP A 77 10.83 -20.10 -10.82
N GLN A 78 11.72 -20.71 -10.03
CA GLN A 78 11.68 -22.15 -9.77
C GLN A 78 10.42 -22.55 -8.99
N SER A 79 10.06 -21.81 -7.93
CA SER A 79 8.81 -22.05 -7.18
C SER A 79 7.59 -21.91 -8.09
N ASN A 80 7.54 -20.84 -8.88
CA ASN A 80 6.46 -20.61 -9.83
C ASN A 80 6.43 -21.69 -10.92
N ARG A 81 7.58 -22.17 -11.36
CA ARG A 81 7.68 -23.24 -12.36
C ARG A 81 7.21 -24.58 -11.80
N GLU A 82 7.53 -24.90 -10.54
CA GLU A 82 7.09 -26.12 -9.86
C GLU A 82 5.59 -26.11 -9.54
N GLU A 83 5.03 -24.95 -9.21
CA GLU A 83 3.62 -24.81 -8.87
C GLU A 83 2.72 -24.65 -10.11
N PHE A 84 3.15 -23.84 -11.09
CA PHE A 84 2.28 -23.39 -12.17
C PHE A 84 2.66 -23.90 -13.57
N VAL A 85 3.89 -24.38 -13.80
CA VAL A 85 4.36 -24.71 -15.16
C VAL A 85 4.64 -26.20 -15.34
N GLN A 86 5.29 -26.87 -14.38
CA GLN A 86 5.55 -28.30 -14.42
C GLN A 86 4.37 -29.06 -13.85
N ARG A 87 3.60 -29.70 -14.74
CA ARG A 87 2.54 -30.62 -14.34
C ARG A 87 3.17 -31.81 -13.63
N LYS A 88 2.95 -31.93 -12.31
CA LYS A 88 3.35 -33.14 -11.54
C LYS A 88 2.70 -34.43 -12.07
N HIS A 89 1.61 -34.32 -12.85
CA HIS A 89 0.97 -35.44 -13.53
C HIS A 89 0.63 -35.09 -14.99
N PRO A 90 1.27 -35.72 -15.99
CA PRO A 90 0.88 -35.55 -17.38
C PRO A 90 -0.43 -36.32 -17.62
N GLY A 91 -1.58 -35.65 -17.60
CA GLY A 91 -2.86 -36.26 -17.97
C GLY A 91 -4.12 -35.74 -17.27
N LYS A 92 -4.04 -34.86 -16.28
CA LYS A 92 -5.22 -34.19 -15.71
C LYS A 92 -5.30 -32.74 -16.21
N GLY A 93 -6.49 -32.31 -16.64
CA GLY A 93 -6.75 -31.00 -17.20
C GLY A 93 -6.37 -29.85 -16.26
N SER A 94 -6.39 -28.63 -16.79
CA SER A 94 -6.15 -27.42 -15.99
C SER A 94 -7.17 -27.34 -14.84
N ALA A 95 -6.80 -26.73 -13.70
CA ALA A 95 -7.75 -26.43 -12.62
C ALA A 95 -8.96 -25.59 -13.11
N ARG A 96 -8.83 -24.91 -14.25
CA ARG A 96 -9.92 -24.21 -14.94
C ARG A 96 -10.88 -25.13 -15.71
N THR A 97 -10.44 -26.33 -16.12
CA THR A 97 -11.19 -27.24 -16.99
C THR A 97 -11.57 -28.57 -16.33
N ASP A 98 -10.79 -29.07 -15.38
CA ASP A 98 -11.07 -30.29 -14.60
C ASP A 98 -11.04 -29.99 -13.10
N ALA A 99 -12.15 -29.46 -12.59
CA ALA A 99 -12.32 -29.32 -11.15
C ALA A 99 -12.49 -30.71 -10.52
N ILE A 100 -11.56 -31.09 -9.64
CA ILE A 100 -11.72 -32.27 -8.78
C ILE A 100 -13.00 -32.07 -7.95
N LYS A 101 -13.97 -32.97 -8.11
CA LYS A 101 -15.21 -32.92 -7.32
C LYS A 101 -14.87 -33.20 -5.86
N LEU A 102 -14.80 -32.13 -5.06
CA LEU A 102 -14.61 -32.24 -3.61
C LEU A 102 -15.85 -32.90 -3.00
N ASN A 103 -15.64 -34.01 -2.30
CA ASN A 103 -16.68 -34.66 -1.53
C ASN A 103 -16.90 -33.84 -0.23
N ARG A 104 -17.84 -32.89 -0.30
CA ARG A 104 -18.16 -31.96 0.80
C ARG A 104 -18.62 -32.67 2.07
N ASP A 105 -19.15 -33.88 1.96
CA ASP A 105 -19.64 -34.66 3.10
C ASP A 105 -18.51 -35.26 3.94
N VAL A 106 -17.34 -35.46 3.32
CA VAL A 106 -16.10 -35.90 3.97
C VAL A 106 -15.30 -34.69 4.45
N GLN A 107 -15.30 -33.58 3.69
CA GLN A 107 -14.54 -32.36 4.03
C GLN A 107 -15.15 -31.54 5.18
N MET A 108 -16.46 -31.63 5.40
CA MET A 108 -17.14 -30.94 6.51
C MET A 108 -17.09 -31.72 7.83
N LYS A 109 -16.39 -32.86 7.88
CA LYS A 109 -16.21 -33.65 9.11
C LYS A 109 -14.74 -33.61 9.53
N TYR A 110 -14.55 -33.15 10.77
CA TYR A 110 -13.31 -33.13 11.57
C TYR A 110 -12.39 -31.92 11.37
N ASP A 111 -12.83 -30.79 11.93
CA ASP A 111 -12.09 -30.20 13.05
C ASP A 111 -13.08 -29.45 13.95
N VAL A 112 -13.86 -30.21 14.75
CA VAL A 112 -14.55 -29.58 15.89
C VAL A 112 -13.45 -29.35 16.92
N VAL A 113 -12.78 -28.22 16.79
CA VAL A 113 -11.94 -27.69 17.86
C VAL A 113 -12.89 -27.47 19.02
N LYS A 114 -12.84 -28.35 20.02
CA LYS A 114 -13.37 -28.05 21.35
C LYS A 114 -12.49 -26.92 21.88
N ASN A 115 -12.85 -25.69 21.55
CA ASN A 115 -12.37 -24.55 22.29
C ASN A 115 -12.93 -24.73 23.70
N GLU A 116 -12.11 -25.31 24.58
CA GLU A 116 -12.22 -25.07 26.02
C GLU A 116 -12.50 -23.56 26.15
N ASP A 117 -13.65 -23.24 26.74
CA ASP A 117 -14.26 -21.92 26.64
C ASP A 117 -13.22 -20.81 26.81
N GLY A 118 -12.93 -20.13 25.70
CA GLY A 118 -11.90 -19.10 25.66
C GLY A 118 -12.28 -17.94 26.57
N PRO A 119 -11.48 -16.86 26.62
CA PRO A 119 -11.77 -15.70 27.46
C PRO A 119 -13.19 -15.10 27.29
N LEU A 120 -13.89 -15.47 26.21
CA LEU A 120 -15.29 -15.20 25.92
C LEU A 120 -16.27 -15.77 26.99
N GLY A 121 -16.03 -16.97 27.53
CA GLY A 121 -16.86 -17.61 28.56
C GLY A 121 -16.84 -16.89 29.91
N LYS A 122 -15.81 -16.06 30.17
CA LYS A 122 -15.68 -15.27 31.40
C LYS A 122 -16.50 -13.98 31.40
N THR A 123 -17.10 -13.59 30.28
CA THR A 123 -17.79 -12.29 30.14
C THR A 123 -19.29 -12.41 29.92
N MET A 124 -19.86 -13.61 29.88
CA MET A 124 -21.31 -13.78 29.99
C MET A 124 -21.75 -13.57 31.43
N LYS A 125 -21.67 -12.31 31.88
CA LYS A 125 -22.57 -11.80 32.92
C LYS A 125 -23.99 -11.95 32.38
N SER A 126 -24.78 -12.76 33.07
CA SER A 126 -26.22 -12.71 32.99
C SER A 126 -26.69 -11.26 33.21
N GLY A 127 -27.38 -10.69 32.23
CA GLY A 127 -28.22 -9.51 32.40
C GLY A 127 -27.49 -8.18 32.60
N GLU A 128 -27.02 -7.58 31.52
CA GLU A 128 -27.08 -6.13 31.23
C GLU A 128 -26.32 -5.91 29.92
N ILE A 129 -26.93 -5.24 28.95
CA ILE A 129 -26.41 -5.04 27.59
C ILE A 129 -25.18 -4.14 27.63
N PRO A 130 -23.96 -4.61 27.29
CA PRO A 130 -22.82 -3.76 27.06
C PRO A 130 -22.51 -3.79 25.55
N LYS A 131 -22.64 -2.64 24.89
CA LYS A 131 -22.18 -2.44 23.51
C LYS A 131 -20.69 -2.81 23.42
N LEU A 132 -20.38 -3.92 22.77
CA LEU A 132 -19.02 -4.28 22.37
C LEU A 132 -18.55 -3.41 21.19
N PRO A 133 -17.24 -3.11 21.12
CA PRO A 133 -16.64 -2.31 20.07
C PRO A 133 -16.48 -3.16 18.81
N VAL A 134 -17.18 -2.77 17.75
CA VAL A 134 -16.96 -3.26 16.40
C VAL A 134 -15.62 -2.72 15.90
N GLY A 135 -14.83 -3.56 15.24
CA GLY A 135 -13.55 -3.20 14.61
C GLY A 135 -13.68 -2.10 13.56
N ALA A 136 -13.67 -0.85 14.03
CA ALA A 136 -13.62 0.35 13.22
C ALA A 136 -12.17 0.85 13.20
N GLY A 137 -11.38 0.38 12.23
CA GLY A 137 -10.16 1.08 11.85
C GLY A 137 -10.52 2.52 11.43
N ASP A 138 -10.04 3.47 12.21
CA ASP A 138 -9.63 4.84 11.86
C ASP A 138 -10.55 5.79 11.06
N ARG A 139 -11.82 5.45 10.78
CA ARG A 139 -12.72 6.43 10.14
C ARG A 139 -12.92 7.69 11.00
N SER A 140 -12.96 7.53 12.32
CA SER A 140 -13.03 8.63 13.29
C SER A 140 -11.69 9.36 13.44
N SER A 141 -10.56 8.66 13.24
CA SER A 141 -9.21 9.21 13.35
C SER A 141 -8.95 10.28 12.30
N GLY A 142 -9.25 10.00 11.03
CA GLY A 142 -9.11 10.99 9.96
C GLY A 142 -10.05 12.19 10.11
N VAL A 143 -11.25 12.01 10.67
CA VAL A 143 -12.17 13.12 10.96
C VAL A 143 -11.62 13.97 12.10
N ASN A 144 -11.09 13.33 13.14
CA ASN A 144 -10.52 14.00 14.29
C ASN A 144 -9.27 14.81 13.93
N GLU A 145 -8.40 14.27 13.06
CA GLU A 145 -7.24 14.98 12.51
C GLU A 145 -7.65 16.26 11.77
N ARG A 146 -8.70 16.18 10.93
CA ARG A 146 -9.22 17.36 10.23
C ARG A 146 -9.74 18.43 11.18
N PHE A 147 -10.50 18.03 12.20
CA PHE A 147 -10.93 18.99 13.21
C PHE A 147 -9.74 19.59 13.95
N GLN A 148 -8.73 18.80 14.30
CA GLN A 148 -7.52 19.31 14.95
C GLN A 148 -6.75 20.30 14.06
N ALA A 149 -6.68 20.05 12.75
CA ALA A 149 -6.07 20.98 11.80
C ALA A 149 -6.82 22.31 11.73
N VAL A 150 -8.17 22.27 11.68
CA VAL A 150 -9.03 23.46 11.67
C VAL A 150 -8.92 24.22 13.00
N GLU A 151 -8.96 23.51 14.13
CA GLU A 151 -8.79 24.07 15.47
C GLU A 151 -7.43 24.75 15.61
N THR A 152 -6.36 24.14 15.10
CA THR A 152 -5.01 24.73 15.11
C THR A 152 -4.93 25.98 14.23
N HIS A 153 -5.52 25.94 13.03
CA HIS A 153 -5.55 27.10 12.12
C HIS A 153 -6.34 28.28 12.70
N LEU A 154 -7.40 28.00 13.46
CA LEU A 154 -8.22 29.02 14.12
C LEU A 154 -7.71 29.37 15.54
N GLY A 155 -6.65 28.73 16.04
CA GLY A 155 -6.12 28.98 17.38
C GLY A 155 -7.04 28.52 18.53
N LEU A 156 -7.94 27.58 18.28
CA LEU A 156 -8.89 27.05 19.26
C LEU A 156 -8.25 25.92 20.10
N ARG A 157 -8.41 26.01 21.43
CA ARG A 157 -8.00 24.95 22.36
C ARG A 157 -9.08 24.68 23.39
N TYR A 158 -9.45 23.42 23.53
CA TYR A 158 -10.37 22.95 24.57
C TYR A 158 -9.61 22.56 25.84
N VAL A 159 -10.19 22.88 27.00
CA VAL A 159 -9.69 22.50 28.33
C VAL A 159 -10.88 21.96 29.14
N PRO A 160 -10.77 20.79 29.79
CA PRO A 160 -9.61 19.90 29.88
C PRO A 160 -9.38 19.03 28.63
N ALA A 161 -10.41 18.75 27.84
CA ALA A 161 -10.33 17.94 26.63
C ALA A 161 -11.36 18.38 25.57
N PRO A 162 -11.15 18.08 24.27
CA PRO A 162 -12.11 18.36 23.22
C PRO A 162 -13.44 17.59 23.39
N PRO A 163 -14.59 18.16 22.96
CA PRO A 163 -15.86 17.44 22.97
C PRO A 163 -15.82 16.17 22.11
N ALA A 164 -16.41 15.07 22.60
CA ALA A 164 -16.50 13.82 21.85
C ALA A 164 -17.51 13.89 20.67
N ASP A 165 -18.50 14.78 20.77
CA ASP A 165 -19.51 14.99 19.72
C ASP A 165 -19.00 15.97 18.66
N TYR A 166 -19.03 15.53 17.40
CA TYR A 166 -18.60 16.33 16.26
C TYR A 166 -19.51 17.53 16.00
N MET A 167 -20.83 17.38 16.20
CA MET A 167 -21.76 18.49 15.98
C MET A 167 -21.48 19.66 16.93
N LEU A 168 -21.14 19.32 18.18
CA LEU A 168 -20.76 20.32 19.18
C LEU A 168 -19.42 20.99 18.85
N ARG A 169 -18.44 20.25 18.29
CA ARG A 169 -17.18 20.84 17.82
C ARG A 169 -17.39 21.80 16.64
N VAL A 170 -18.22 21.42 15.68
CA VAL A 170 -18.61 22.30 14.56
C VAL A 170 -19.22 23.59 15.09
N LYS A 171 -20.18 23.48 16.01
CA LYS A 171 -20.80 24.65 16.65
C LYS A 171 -19.77 25.57 17.30
N HIS A 172 -18.81 25.04 18.07
CA HIS A 172 -17.80 25.89 18.71
C HIS A 172 -16.87 26.59 17.71
N ILE A 173 -16.57 25.94 16.58
CA ILE A 173 -15.79 26.52 15.48
C ILE A 173 -16.60 27.66 14.84
N GLU A 174 -17.87 27.43 14.53
CA GLU A 174 -18.78 28.44 13.97
C GLU A 174 -18.92 29.65 14.90
N ASP A 175 -19.22 29.42 16.18
CA ASP A 175 -19.34 30.45 17.20
C ASP A 175 -18.03 31.25 17.36
N HIS A 176 -16.87 30.63 17.10
CA HIS A 176 -15.60 31.34 17.11
C HIS A 176 -15.39 32.21 15.88
N ILE A 177 -15.70 31.71 14.68
CA ILE A 177 -15.62 32.49 13.44
C ILE A 177 -16.54 33.72 13.52
N ILE A 178 -17.79 33.53 13.96
CA ILE A 178 -18.76 34.63 14.12
C ILE A 178 -18.23 35.69 15.12
N ARG A 179 -17.60 35.26 16.21
CA ARG A 179 -16.97 36.20 17.16
C ARG A 179 -15.82 36.98 16.53
N LEU A 180 -14.94 36.32 15.77
CA LEU A 180 -13.84 36.98 15.07
C LEU A 180 -14.35 38.02 14.06
N GLU A 181 -15.42 37.70 13.33
CA GLU A 181 -16.05 38.63 12.40
C GLU A 181 -16.63 39.87 13.09
N LYS A 182 -17.23 39.67 14.28
CA LYS A 182 -17.84 40.75 15.06
C LYS A 182 -16.82 41.63 15.77
N GLU A 183 -15.81 41.02 16.39
CA GLU A 183 -14.83 41.71 17.24
C GLU A 183 -13.68 42.32 16.43
N TYR A 184 -13.31 41.71 15.30
CA TYR A 184 -12.23 42.18 14.44
C TYR A 184 -12.63 42.25 12.95
N PRO A 185 -13.59 43.13 12.56
CA PRO A 185 -14.07 43.20 11.18
C PRO A 185 -12.97 43.42 10.11
N PRO A 186 -11.97 44.32 10.31
CA PRO A 186 -10.93 44.52 9.31
C PRO A 186 -10.03 43.29 9.09
N TRP A 187 -9.72 42.56 10.17
CA TRP A 187 -8.93 41.34 10.10
C TRP A 187 -9.74 40.22 9.44
N ALA A 188 -11.00 40.04 9.85
CA ALA A 188 -11.90 39.05 9.27
C ALA A 188 -12.17 39.30 7.79
N ALA A 189 -12.26 40.57 7.36
CA ALA A 189 -12.38 40.91 5.95
C ALA A 189 -11.17 40.47 5.10
N LEU A 190 -9.98 40.28 5.68
CA LEU A 190 -8.82 39.78 4.96
C LEU A 190 -8.84 38.25 4.81
N HIS A 191 -9.33 37.56 5.84
CA HIS A 191 -9.20 36.11 5.98
C HIS A 191 -10.47 35.32 5.67
N PHE A 192 -11.66 35.94 5.79
CA PHE A 192 -12.96 35.32 5.58
C PHE A 192 -13.75 36.00 4.46
N ASN A 193 -14.67 35.25 3.86
CA ASN A 193 -15.58 35.79 2.86
C ASN A 193 -16.83 36.36 3.54
N GLN A 194 -16.83 37.67 3.78
CA GLN A 194 -17.91 38.34 4.50
C GLN A 194 -19.05 38.79 3.58
N PRO A 195 -20.31 38.76 4.05
CA PRO A 195 -21.42 39.34 3.31
C PRO A 195 -21.22 40.85 3.13
N ASN A 196 -21.47 41.36 1.91
CA ASN A 196 -21.33 42.78 1.53
C ASN A 196 -19.88 43.33 1.58
N ARG A 197 -18.88 42.47 1.33
CA ARG A 197 -17.48 42.90 1.26
C ARG A 197 -17.24 43.82 0.06
N GLY A 198 -16.90 45.09 0.33
CA GLY A 198 -16.56 46.07 -0.70
C GLY A 198 -15.07 46.10 -1.08
N TRP A 199 -14.18 45.93 -0.09
CA TRP A 199 -12.72 45.90 -0.31
C TRP A 199 -12.01 45.11 0.80
N PRO A 200 -11.01 44.24 0.51
CA PRO A 200 -10.54 43.82 -0.82
C PRO A 200 -11.66 43.17 -1.67
N PRO A 201 -11.48 43.00 -2.99
CA PRO A 201 -12.45 42.25 -3.80
C PRO A 201 -12.54 40.79 -3.32
N PRO A 202 -13.74 40.18 -3.27
CA PRO A 202 -13.92 38.83 -2.77
C PRO A 202 -13.01 37.84 -3.53
N PRO A 203 -12.39 36.88 -2.82
CA PRO A 203 -11.68 35.78 -3.49
C PRO A 203 -12.63 35.03 -4.42
N ARG A 204 -12.08 34.45 -5.50
CA ARG A 204 -12.87 33.62 -6.41
C ARG A 204 -13.36 32.37 -5.68
N ASP A 205 -14.61 32.00 -5.91
CA ASP A 205 -15.20 30.80 -5.31
C ASP A 205 -14.47 29.54 -5.79
N SER A 206 -13.99 28.73 -4.84
CA SER A 206 -13.41 27.42 -5.13
C SER A 206 -14.53 26.38 -5.28
N LEU A 207 -14.88 26.05 -6.51
CA LEU A 207 -15.92 25.07 -6.79
C LEU A 207 -15.46 23.66 -6.44
N VAL A 208 -16.16 23.00 -5.52
CA VAL A 208 -15.98 21.58 -5.22
C VAL A 208 -17.13 20.81 -5.86
N VAL A 209 -16.87 20.18 -7.01
CA VAL A 209 -17.87 19.35 -7.71
C VAL A 209 -18.05 18.05 -6.95
N ILE A 210 -19.22 17.87 -6.34
CA ILE A 210 -19.59 16.64 -5.62
C ILE A 210 -20.34 15.72 -6.59
N PRO A 211 -19.85 14.49 -6.83
CA PRO A 211 -20.54 13.53 -7.68
C PRO A 211 -21.98 13.26 -7.21
N PRO A 212 -22.95 13.09 -8.15
CA PRO A 212 -24.37 12.96 -7.83
C PRO A 212 -24.74 11.68 -7.06
N HIS A 213 -23.83 10.71 -6.96
CA HIS A 213 -24.03 9.52 -6.13
C HIS A 213 -23.63 9.74 -4.66
N LEU A 214 -22.95 10.86 -4.36
CA LEU A 214 -22.59 11.30 -3.00
C LEU A 214 -23.54 12.39 -2.50
N THR A 215 -24.34 12.99 -3.38
CA THR A 215 -25.42 13.88 -2.97
C THR A 215 -26.59 13.01 -2.48
N SER A 216 -27.05 13.24 -1.25
CA SER A 216 -28.28 12.63 -0.77
C SER A 216 -29.44 13.21 -1.59
N SER A 217 -29.84 12.53 -2.64
CA SER A 217 -31.04 12.85 -3.41
C SER A 217 -32.26 12.65 -2.50
N THR A 218 -32.72 13.73 -1.85
CA THR A 218 -34.16 13.93 -1.69
C THR A 218 -34.66 14.45 -3.03
N PRO A 219 -35.41 13.66 -3.80
CA PRO A 219 -36.00 14.16 -5.03
C PRO A 219 -36.97 15.30 -4.67
N PHE A 220 -36.67 16.50 -5.14
CA PHE A 220 -37.60 17.61 -5.15
C PHE A 220 -38.80 17.17 -5.99
N PRO A 221 -40.06 17.24 -5.48
CA PRO A 221 -41.20 16.88 -6.29
C PRO A 221 -41.29 17.87 -7.46
N PRO A 222 -41.43 17.40 -8.72
CA PRO A 222 -41.58 18.28 -9.86
C PRO A 222 -42.88 19.09 -9.71
N PRO A 223 -42.91 20.37 -10.12
CA PRO A 223 -44.15 21.14 -10.15
C PRO A 223 -45.17 20.42 -11.03
N SER A 224 -46.35 20.19 -10.47
CA SER A 224 -47.50 19.58 -11.13
C SER A 224 -47.84 20.28 -12.43
N GLY A 225 -47.64 19.59 -13.55
CA GLY A 225 -48.12 19.94 -14.89
C GLY A 225 -48.71 18.70 -15.58
N PRO A 226 -49.75 18.86 -16.42
CA PRO A 226 -50.74 17.82 -16.64
C PRO A 226 -50.35 16.75 -17.65
N ASP A 227 -50.80 15.53 -17.33
CA ASP A 227 -51.12 14.38 -18.17
C ASP A 227 -50.72 14.40 -19.65
N THR A 228 -49.73 13.56 -20.01
CA THR A 228 -49.79 12.80 -21.27
C THR A 228 -49.38 11.34 -21.04
N LYS A 229 -50.32 10.43 -21.35
CA LYS A 229 -50.12 8.98 -21.45
C LYS A 229 -49.00 8.67 -22.44
N GLY A 230 -47.91 8.08 -21.96
CA GLY A 230 -46.84 7.52 -22.80
C GLY A 230 -46.16 6.35 -22.11
N LYS A 231 -46.62 5.12 -22.41
CA LYS A 231 -46.04 3.87 -21.92
C LYS A 231 -44.76 3.57 -22.70
N HIS A 232 -43.59 3.98 -22.23
CA HIS A 232 -42.30 3.55 -22.80
C HIS A 232 -41.32 3.05 -21.75
N ARG A 233 -40.63 1.98 -22.17
CA ARG A 233 -39.76 1.09 -21.40
C ARG A 233 -38.53 1.82 -20.87
N ALA A 234 -38.17 1.54 -19.62
CA ALA A 234 -36.87 1.85 -19.04
C ALA A 234 -35.76 1.22 -19.90
N GLY A 235 -35.00 2.05 -20.61
CA GLY A 235 -33.97 1.61 -21.55
C GLY A 235 -32.82 2.62 -21.59
N LYS A 236 -31.81 2.36 -20.75
CA LYS A 236 -30.40 2.75 -20.91
C LYS A 236 -30.18 4.14 -21.54
N GLU A 237 -30.27 5.19 -20.71
CA GLU A 237 -29.51 6.40 -21.01
C GLU A 237 -28.04 5.99 -21.14
N SER A 238 -27.46 6.20 -22.31
CA SER A 238 -26.07 5.82 -22.57
C SER A 238 -25.17 6.61 -21.63
N SER A 239 -24.17 5.94 -21.03
CA SER A 239 -23.18 6.60 -20.17
C SER A 239 -22.53 7.82 -20.83
N LEU A 240 -22.48 7.81 -22.18
CA LEU A 240 -21.96 8.90 -22.99
C LEU A 240 -22.90 10.11 -22.99
N LEU A 241 -24.22 9.90 -23.12
CA LEU A 241 -25.21 10.97 -23.01
C LEU A 241 -25.17 11.62 -21.62
N ARG A 242 -25.05 10.80 -20.57
CA ARG A 242 -24.96 11.30 -19.19
C ARG A 242 -23.67 12.10 -18.96
N ALA A 243 -22.54 11.62 -19.45
CA ALA A 243 -21.26 12.34 -19.35
C ALA A 243 -21.25 13.64 -20.18
N ALA A 244 -21.96 13.68 -21.31
CA ALA A 244 -22.08 14.88 -22.12
C ALA A 244 -22.91 15.96 -21.42
N LEU A 245 -24.01 15.58 -20.76
CA LEU A 245 -24.82 16.51 -19.96
C LEU A 245 -24.04 17.05 -18.75
N ASP A 246 -23.29 16.19 -18.05
CA ASP A 246 -22.45 16.56 -16.90
C ASP A 246 -21.36 17.57 -17.29
N LYS A 247 -20.67 17.34 -18.42
CA LYS A 247 -19.71 18.32 -18.96
C LYS A 247 -20.36 19.66 -19.32
N LEU A 248 -21.58 19.63 -19.84
CA LEU A 248 -22.31 20.84 -20.21
C LEU A 248 -22.71 21.64 -18.96
N GLU A 249 -23.08 20.96 -17.87
CA GLU A 249 -23.37 21.60 -16.58
C GLU A 249 -22.12 22.23 -15.95
N VAL A 250 -20.99 21.52 -15.96
CA VAL A 250 -19.69 22.06 -15.54
C VAL A 250 -19.30 23.29 -16.36
N GLN A 251 -19.49 23.24 -17.68
CA GLN A 251 -19.15 24.34 -18.58
C GLN A 251 -20.06 25.56 -18.36
N LYS A 252 -21.36 25.36 -18.12
CA LYS A 252 -22.28 26.45 -17.75
C LYS A 252 -21.92 27.10 -16.41
N ALA A 253 -21.47 26.31 -15.43
CA ALA A 253 -21.02 26.85 -14.14
C ALA A 253 -19.74 27.69 -14.28
N LEU A 254 -18.86 27.33 -15.22
CA LEU A 254 -17.65 28.11 -15.56
C LEU A 254 -17.98 29.39 -16.34
N ASP A 255 -18.87 29.31 -17.34
CA ASP A 255 -19.20 30.42 -18.23
C ASP A 255 -20.12 31.47 -17.56
N GLY A 256 -20.88 31.09 -16.53
CA GLY A 256 -21.71 32.01 -15.74
C GLY A 256 -20.95 32.97 -14.82
N GLN A 257 -19.62 33.00 -14.89
CA GLN A 257 -18.74 33.88 -14.10
C GLN A 257 -18.04 34.99 -14.93
N LEU A 258 -18.45 35.21 -16.18
CA LEU A 258 -18.05 36.39 -16.99
C LEU A 258 -19.04 37.54 -16.86
#